data_AF-A0A973KUM4-F1
#
_entry.id   AF-A0A973KUM4-F1
#
_cell.length_a   1.000
_cell.length_b   1.000
_cell.length_c   1.000
_cell.angle_alpha   90.00
_cell.angle_beta   90.00
_cell.angle_gamma   90.00
#
_symmetry.space_group_name_H-M   'P 1'
#
loop_
_entity.id
_entity.type
_entity.pdbx_description
1 polymer ?
#
loop_
_entity_poly.entity_id
_entity_poly.type
_entity_poly.pdbx_seq_one_letter_code
_entity_poly.pdbx_strand_id
1 'polypeptide(L)' 'MSQNNKNEFKFVVTGVELTEDQQQLVGRAIAQAGALALGELAPRHSLPVAVNPKVWWYGDPAKEVLAPVQEYAAGQVGTR' A
#
# COMPACT_ATOMS: atom_id res chain seq x y z
N MET A 1 -1.79 15.89 26.82
CA MET A 1 -2.16 16.53 25.54
C MET A 1 -1.34 15.87 24.45
N SER A 2 -1.92 14.95 23.68
CA SER A 2 -1.19 14.31 22.57
C SER A 2 -1.13 15.31 21.42
N GLN A 3 0.07 15.82 21.14
CA GLN A 3 0.31 16.61 19.93
C GLN A 3 0.01 15.70 18.74
N ASN A 4 -1.03 16.07 17.98
CA ASN A 4 -1.33 15.46 16.69
C ASN A 4 -0.21 15.88 15.74
N ASN A 5 0.88 15.12 15.70
CA ASN A 5 2.01 15.36 14.81
C ASN A 5 1.55 15.08 13.38
N LYS A 6 0.97 16.10 12.75
CA LYS A 6 0.58 16.08 11.35
C LYS A 6 1.87 16.07 10.52
N ASN A 7 2.23 14.89 10.01
CA ASN A 7 3.33 14.76 9.07
C ASN A 7 2.80 15.14 7.68
N GLU A 8 3.07 16.37 7.24
CA GLU A 8 2.72 16.84 5.91
C GLU A 8 3.87 16.57 4.92
N PHE A 9 3.58 15.79 3.88
CA PHE A 9 4.50 15.54 2.77
C PHE A 9 4.06 16.36 1.57
N LYS A 10 4.90 17.30 1.12
CA LYS A 10 4.63 18.17 -0.02
C LYS A 10 5.52 17.76 -1.20
N PHE A 11 4.90 17.42 -2.32
CA PHE A 11 5.59 17.12 -3.57
C PHE A 11 5.38 18.28 -4.53
N VAL A 12 6.48 18.80 -5.10
CA VAL A 12 6.44 19.83 -6.13
C VAL A 12 7.05 19.23 -7.39
N VAL A 13 6.25 19.16 -8.46
CA VAL A 13 6.70 18.72 -9.78
C VAL A 13 6.99 19.96 -10.61
N THR A 14 8.25 20.12 -11.05
CA THR A 14 8.69 21.24 -11.89
C THR A 14 9.17 20.75 -13.25
N GLY A 15 9.05 21.57 -14.29
CA GLY A 15 9.55 21.23 -15.63
C GLY A 15 8.55 20.45 -16.51
N VAL A 16 7.29 20.39 -16.09
CA VAL A 16 6.20 19.76 -16.85
C VAL A 16 5.00 20.69 -16.81
N GLU A 17 4.46 21.07 -17.97
CA GLU A 17 3.17 21.74 -18.05
C GLU A 17 2.07 20.67 -18.04
N LEU A 18 1.21 20.74 -17.02
CA LEU A 18 0.08 19.81 -16.85
C LEU A 18 -1.22 20.59 -16.94
N THR A 19 -2.18 20.04 -17.68
CA THR A 19 -3.57 20.50 -17.64
C THR A 19 -4.19 20.23 -16.27
N GLU A 20 -5.29 20.91 -15.94
CA GLU A 20 -6.00 20.69 -14.65
C GLU A 20 -6.39 19.22 -14.45
N ASP A 21 -6.87 18.55 -15.50
CA ASP A 21 -7.23 17.13 -15.47
C ASP A 21 -6.02 16.24 -15.14
N GLN A 22 -4.87 16.54 -15.73
CA GLN A 22 -3.63 15.80 -15.47
C GLN A 22 -3.13 16.01 -14.04
N GLN A 23 -3.28 17.23 -13.50
CA GLN A 23 -2.95 17.51 -12.10
C GLN A 23 -3.85 16.71 -11.15
N GLN A 24 -5.15 16.61 -11.44
CA GLN A 24 -6.06 15.79 -10.63
C GLN A 24 -5.72 14.30 -10.69
N LEU A 25 -5.36 13.78 -11.87
CA LEU A 25 -4.91 12.39 -12.03
C LEU A 25 -3.66 12.10 -11.20
N VAL A 26 -2.65 12.96 -11.28
CA VAL A 26 -1.42 12.84 -10.49
C VAL A 26 -1.72 12.91 -8.99
N GLY A 27 -2.56 13.85 -8.56
CA GLY A 27 -2.97 13.98 -7.16
C GLY A 27 -3.65 12.72 -6.62
N ARG A 28 -4.55 12.10 -7.40
CA ARG A 28 -5.19 10.82 -7.04
C ARG A 28 -4.18 9.68 -6.94
N ALA A 29 -3.26 9.57 -7.88
CA ALA A 29 -2.23 8.53 -7.86
C ALA A 29 -1.31 8.65 -6.63
N ILE A 30 -0.90 9.87 -6.27
CA ILE A 30 -0.11 10.14 -5.05
C ILE A 30 -0.90 9.77 -3.80
N ALA A 31 -2.18 10.17 -3.72
CA ALA A 31 -3.04 9.84 -2.58
C ALA A 31 -3.21 8.32 -2.41
N GLN A 32 -3.43 7.60 -3.51
CA GLN A 32 -3.52 6.13 -3.50
C GLN A 32 -2.21 5.47 -3.08
N ALA A 33 -1.07 5.95 -3.59
CA ALA A 33 0.24 5.44 -3.17
C ALA A 33 0.50 5.68 -1.68
N GLY A 34 0.13 6.85 -1.15
CA GLY A 34 0.19 7.17 0.27
C GLY A 34 -0.69 6.25 1.11
N ALA A 35 -1.95 6.07 0.74
CA ALA A 35 -2.88 5.19 1.44
C ALA A 35 -2.45 3.72 1.39
N LEU A 36 -1.84 3.26 0.28
CA LEU A 36 -1.26 1.93 0.15
C LEU A 36 -0.04 1.77 1.07
N ALA A 37 0.87 2.75 1.10
CA ALA A 37 2.06 2.72 1.95
C ALA A 37 1.73 2.72 3.45
N LEU A 38 0.61 3.35 3.83
CA LEU A 38 0.11 3.36 5.21
C LEU A 38 -0.75 2.12 5.55
N GLY A 39 -1.00 1.22 4.59
CA GLY A 39 -1.88 0.07 4.77
C GLY A 39 -3.35 0.44 5.01
N GLU A 40 -3.74 1.71 4.83
CA GLU A 40 -5.11 2.20 5.04
C GLU A 40 -6.05 1.83 3.88
N LEU A 41 -5.51 1.47 2.72
CA LEU A 41 -6.31 1.07 1.56
C LEU A 41 -6.72 -0.42 1.60
N ALA A 42 -6.13 -1.22 2.48
CA ALA A 42 -6.38 -2.65 2.54
C ALA A 42 -7.28 -2.98 3.75
N PRO A 43 -8.38 -3.73 3.58
CA PRO A 43 -9.23 -4.11 4.69
C PRO A 43 -8.43 -4.80 5.80
N ARG A 44 -8.84 -4.68 7.08
CA ARG A 44 -8.10 -5.31 8.22
C ARG A 44 -7.88 -6.82 8.07
N HIS A 45 -8.69 -7.49 7.26
CA HIS A 45 -8.62 -8.91 6.94
C HIS A 45 -7.79 -9.22 5.69
N SER A 46 -7.25 -8.21 5.02
CA SER A 46 -6.37 -8.39 3.88
C SER A 46 -5.05 -9.02 4.31
N LEU A 47 -4.59 -9.97 3.50
CA LEU A 47 -3.38 -10.72 3.76
C LEU A 47 -2.22 -10.08 2.98
N PRO A 48 -1.14 -9.64 3.65
CA PRO A 48 0.03 -9.10 2.98
C PRO A 48 0.85 -10.23 2.34
N VAL A 49 1.09 -10.14 1.04
CA VAL A 49 1.92 -11.10 0.28
C VAL A 49 3.06 -10.34 -0.38
N ALA A 50 4.30 -10.68 -0.05
CA ALA A 50 5.48 -10.14 -0.72
C ALA A 50 5.58 -10.74 -2.13
N VAL A 51 5.35 -9.92 -3.15
CA VAL A 51 5.49 -10.32 -4.57
C VAL A 51 6.96 -10.24 -5.00
N ASN A 52 7.70 -9.28 -4.42
CA ASN A 52 9.16 -9.19 -4.50
C ASN A 52 9.69 -8.37 -3.29
N PRO A 53 11.02 -8.21 -3.10
CA PRO A 53 11.57 -7.54 -1.92
C PRO A 53 11.12 -6.09 -1.69
N LYS A 54 10.57 -5.42 -2.72
CA LYS A 54 10.13 -4.02 -2.67
C LYS A 54 8.63 -3.85 -2.91
N VAL A 55 7.89 -4.91 -3.23
CA VAL A 55 6.48 -4.85 -3.63
C VAL A 55 5.67 -5.84 -2.82
N TRP A 56 4.65 -5.31 -2.14
CA TRP A 56 3.71 -6.05 -1.34
C TRP A 56 2.32 -5.92 -1.95
N TRP A 57 1.67 -7.05 -2.16
CA TRP A 57 0.26 -7.12 -2.49
C TRP A 57 -0.55 -7.30 -1.21
N TYR A 58 -1.72 -6.67 -1.16
CA TYR A 58 -2.67 -6.79 -0.06
C TYR A 58 -4.05 -7.07 -0.65
N GLY A 59 -4.69 -8.14 -0.21
CA GLY A 59 -6.05 -8.46 -0.64
C GLY A 59 -6.69 -9.56 0.18
N ASP A 60 -7.96 -9.84 -0.11
CA ASP A 60 -8.70 -10.97 0.48
C ASP A 60 -8.58 -12.17 -0.48
N PRO A 61 -7.74 -13.18 -0.17
CA PRO A 61 -7.54 -14.31 -1.06
C PRO A 61 -8.83 -15.14 -1.20
N ALA A 62 -9.08 -15.66 -2.40
CA ALA A 62 -10.16 -16.61 -2.62
C ALA A 62 -9.99 -17.84 -1.70
N LYS A 63 -11.10 -18.47 -1.29
CA LYS A 63 -11.08 -19.55 -0.27
C LYS A 63 -10.17 -20.71 -0.67
N GLU A 64 -10.06 -20.99 -1.96
CA GLU A 64 -9.27 -22.09 -2.52
C GLU A 64 -7.77 -21.87 -2.34
N VAL A 65 -7.31 -20.61 -2.23
CA VAL A 65 -5.90 -20.26 -2.10
C VAL A 65 -5.52 -19.78 -0.70
N LEU A 66 -6.49 -19.57 0.18
CA LEU A 66 -6.25 -19.12 1.56
C LEU A 66 -5.40 -20.12 2.36
N ALA A 67 -5.74 -21.41 2.34
CA ALA A 67 -5.02 -22.44 3.10
C ALA A 67 -3.55 -22.61 2.63
N PRO A 68 -3.26 -22.74 1.31
CA PRO A 68 -1.89 -22.77 0.81
C PRO A 68 -1.06 -21.54 1.19
N VAL A 69 -1.67 -20.35 1.20
CA VAL A 69 -0.98 -19.10 1.55
C VAL A 69 -0.67 -19.03 3.04
N GLN A 70 -1.61 -19.47 3.90
CA GLN A 70 -1.38 -19.56 5.35
C GLN A 70 -0.27 -20.56 5.69
N GLU A 71 -0.23 -21.70 5.00
CA GLU A 71 0.79 -22.74 5.18
C GLU A 71 2.18 -22.24 4.76
N TYR A 72 2.27 -21.58 3.59
CA TYR A 72 3.50 -20.94 3.14
C TYR A 72 3.98 -19.86 4.14
N ALA A 73 3.08 -18.99 4.60
CA ALA A 73 3.42 -17.93 5.55
C ALA A 73 3.91 -18.50 6.89
N ALA A 74 3.24 -19.54 7.43
CA ALA A 74 3.66 -20.21 8.66
C ALA A 74 5.06 -20.85 8.53
N GLY A 75 5.36 -21.43 7.36
CA GLY A 75 6.68 -22.00 7.06
C GLY A 75 7.81 -20.98 7.03
N GLN A 76 7.53 -19.71 6.71
CA GLN A 76 8.51 -18.62 6.71
C GLN A 76 8.81 -18.08 8.13
N VAL A 77 7.91 -18.26 9.09
CA VAL A 77 8.10 -17.81 10.48
C VAL A 77 9.03 -18.77 11.24
N GLY A 78 9.15 -20.03 10.80
CA GLY A 78 9.98 -21.08 11.42
C GLY A 78 11.47 -21.10 11.02
N THR A 79 11.92 -20.19 10.15
CA THR A 79 13.28 -20.16 9.57
C THR A 79 14.15 -18.99 10.06
N ARG A 80 13.78 -18.34 11.18
CA ARG A 80 14.63 -17.33 11.83
C ARG A 80 15.52 -17.92 12.91
#